data_AF-A0A6J1HJW4-F1
#
_entry.id   AF-A0A6J1HJW4-F1
#
_cell.length_a   1.000
_cell.length_b   1.000
_cell.length_c   1.000
_cell.angle_alpha   90.00
_cell.angle_beta   90.00
_cell.angle_gamma   90.00
#
_symmetry.space_group_name_H-M   'P 1'
#
loop_
_entity.id
_entity.type
_entity.pdbx_description
1 polymer ?
#
loop_
_entity_poly.entity_id
_entity_poly.type
_entity_poly.pdbx_seq_one_letter_code
_entity_poly.pdbx_strand_id
1 'polypeptide(L)'
;MALIFIATVSACGSSVAAIDNLGQIAESLKYPNHSIGILVSWISIFNFFGRVFSGFISETLMTKYKLPRPFMFGLTQLFTSTGLLSIAFPYINSVYVASLIIGFGLGAQTPLIFAIISDLFGLKHYSTLLNCGQLAVPLGSYIMNVEVIGRFYDAEATKIGNVKNGKGLTCTGTHCFSESFMILAAVTLFGAMASFVLAYRTRDFYKGDVYKKYKDDMEATQSNVELNSFDDKNNEHKKKIDDQSK
;
A
#
# COMPACT_ATOMS: atom_id res chain seq x y z
N MET A 1 13.61 4.13 7.06
CA MET A 1 12.79 4.42 5.86
C MET A 1 12.84 3.28 4.85
N ALA A 2 14.03 2.78 4.49
CA ALA A 2 14.18 1.69 3.50
C ALA A 2 13.31 0.45 3.76
N LEU A 3 13.20 -0.04 5.00
CA LEU A 3 12.35 -1.20 5.31
C LEU A 3 10.85 -0.94 5.06
N ILE A 4 10.36 0.26 5.36
CA ILE A 4 8.97 0.66 5.05
C ILE A 4 8.80 0.70 3.54
N PHE A 5 9.74 1.30 2.83
CA PHE A 5 9.70 1.40 1.38
C PHE A 5 9.66 0.01 0.71
N ILE A 6 10.54 -0.92 1.11
CA ILE A 6 10.56 -2.30 0.59
C ILE A 6 9.23 -3.01 0.87
N ALA A 7 8.72 -2.91 2.10
CA ALA A 7 7.47 -3.54 2.48
C ALA A 7 6.25 -2.96 1.73
N THR A 8 6.23 -1.64 1.50
CA THR A 8 5.16 -0.98 0.74
C THR A 8 5.23 -1.30 -0.76
N VAL A 9 6.42 -1.24 -1.37
CA VAL A 9 6.64 -1.61 -2.78
C VAL A 9 6.14 -3.02 -3.04
N SER A 10 6.52 -3.96 -2.18
CA SER A 10 6.17 -5.38 -2.34
C SER A 10 4.67 -5.62 -2.18
N ALA A 11 4.09 -5.29 -1.03
CA ALA A 11 2.72 -5.69 -0.72
C ALA A 11 1.64 -4.80 -1.36
N CYS A 12 1.78 -3.47 -1.25
CA CYS A 12 0.82 -2.56 -1.85
C CYS A 12 0.96 -2.57 -3.37
N GLY A 13 2.20 -2.63 -3.89
CA GLY A 13 2.45 -2.77 -5.32
C GLY A 13 1.82 -4.05 -5.91
N SER A 14 2.01 -5.20 -5.26
CA SER A 14 1.39 -6.46 -5.70
C SER A 14 -0.15 -6.41 -5.66
N SER A 15 -0.72 -5.78 -4.63
CA SER A 15 -2.17 -5.62 -4.50
C SER A 15 -2.75 -4.75 -5.61
N VAL A 16 -2.11 -3.61 -5.89
CA VAL A 16 -2.53 -2.70 -6.97
C VAL A 16 -2.35 -3.36 -8.34
N ALA A 17 -1.23 -4.04 -8.59
CA ALA A 17 -1.02 -4.77 -9.83
C ALA A 17 -2.07 -5.87 -10.07
N ALA A 18 -2.52 -6.55 -9.01
CA ALA A 18 -3.61 -7.52 -9.09
C ALA A 18 -4.97 -6.87 -9.41
N ILE A 19 -5.25 -5.69 -8.83
CA ILE A 19 -6.48 -4.93 -9.09
C ILE A 19 -6.49 -4.39 -10.53
N ASP A 20 -5.37 -3.86 -11.00
CA ASP A 20 -5.22 -3.31 -12.35
C ASP A 20 -5.45 -4.37 -13.45
N ASN A 21 -5.13 -5.63 -13.16
CA ASN A 21 -5.29 -6.75 -14.08
C ASN A 21 -6.56 -7.59 -13.83
N LEU A 22 -7.42 -7.19 -12.89
CA LEU A 22 -8.56 -7.99 -12.46
C LEU A 22 -9.51 -8.36 -13.60
N GLY A 23 -9.73 -7.45 -14.55
CA GLY A 23 -10.56 -7.70 -15.72
C GLY A 23 -9.99 -8.84 -16.59
N GLN A 24 -8.69 -8.78 -16.90
CA GLN A 24 -8.02 -9.82 -17.70
C GLN A 24 -7.97 -11.16 -16.96
N ILE A 25 -7.77 -11.14 -15.63
CA ILE A 25 -7.80 -12.34 -14.79
C ILE A 25 -9.19 -13.00 -14.86
N ALA A 26 -10.25 -12.21 -14.68
CA ALA A 26 -11.63 -12.70 -14.74
C ALA A 26 -11.97 -13.29 -16.13
N GLU A 27 -11.59 -12.58 -17.21
CA GLU A 27 -11.78 -13.04 -18.58
C GLU A 27 -11.03 -14.35 -18.86
N SER A 28 -9.76 -14.46 -18.43
CA SER A 28 -8.93 -15.65 -18.65
C SER A 28 -9.49 -16.91 -17.97
N LEU A 29 -10.19 -16.74 -16.84
CA LEU A 29 -10.86 -17.79 -16.07
C LEU A 29 -12.33 -18.00 -16.50
N LYS A 30 -12.76 -17.36 -17.60
CA LYS A 30 -14.11 -17.46 -18.18
C LYS A 30 -15.24 -16.96 -17.27
N TYR A 31 -14.97 -15.98 -16.41
CA TYR A 31 -16.04 -15.28 -15.70
C TYR A 31 -16.89 -14.44 -16.67
N PRO A 32 -18.21 -14.31 -16.44
CA PRO A 32 -19.03 -13.46 -17.28
C PRO A 32 -18.69 -11.99 -17.06
N ASN A 33 -18.78 -11.16 -18.11
CA ASN A 33 -18.38 -9.75 -18.07
C ASN A 33 -19.08 -8.93 -16.96
N HIS A 34 -20.33 -9.27 -16.63
CA HIS A 34 -21.04 -8.62 -15.52
C HIS A 34 -20.34 -8.85 -14.16
N SER A 35 -19.70 -10.00 -13.96
CA SER A 35 -18.99 -10.31 -12.72
C SER A 35 -17.83 -9.38 -12.44
N ILE A 36 -17.19 -8.79 -13.46
CA ILE A 36 -16.06 -7.86 -13.28
C ILE A 36 -16.50 -6.65 -12.45
N GLY A 37 -17.68 -6.07 -12.74
CA GLY A 37 -18.22 -4.96 -11.97
C GLY A 37 -18.51 -5.34 -10.51
N ILE A 38 -18.92 -6.58 -10.25
CA ILE A 38 -19.13 -7.10 -8.89
C ILE A 38 -17.79 -7.23 -8.15
N LEU A 39 -16.75 -7.76 -8.81
CA LEU A 39 -15.41 -7.91 -8.23
C LEU A 39 -14.78 -6.57 -7.85
N VAL A 40 -14.87 -5.57 -8.73
CA VAL A 40 -14.40 -4.20 -8.46
C VAL A 40 -15.18 -3.58 -7.29
N SER A 41 -16.50 -3.78 -7.26
CA SER A 41 -17.35 -3.31 -6.15
C SER A 41 -16.93 -3.96 -4.83
N TRP A 42 -16.62 -5.26 -4.84
CA TRP A 42 -16.14 -5.97 -3.65
C TRP A 42 -14.81 -5.43 -3.14
N ILE A 43 -13.84 -5.20 -4.04
CA ILE A 43 -12.56 -4.59 -3.68
C ILE A 43 -12.79 -3.25 -2.98
N SER A 44 -13.66 -2.39 -3.54
CA SER A 44 -13.93 -1.07 -2.98
C SER A 44 -14.56 -1.13 -1.58
N ILE A 45 -15.59 -1.96 -1.39
CA ILE A 45 -16.28 -2.14 -0.11
C ILE A 45 -15.30 -2.66 0.95
N PHE A 46 -14.53 -3.69 0.63
CA PHE A 46 -13.60 -4.27 1.58
C PHE A 46 -12.36 -3.38 1.81
N ASN A 47 -11.98 -2.56 0.84
CA ASN A 47 -10.95 -1.53 1.05
C ASN A 47 -11.39 -0.51 2.11
N PHE A 48 -12.64 -0.05 2.04
CA PHE A 48 -13.21 0.82 3.07
C PHE A 48 -13.16 0.15 4.44
N PHE A 49 -13.65 -1.09 4.56
CA PHE A 49 -13.60 -1.81 5.83
C PHE A 49 -12.16 -2.02 6.33
N GLY A 50 -11.22 -2.37 5.46
CA GLY A 50 -9.81 -2.50 5.79
C GLY A 50 -9.25 -1.22 6.41
N ARG A 51 -9.56 -0.05 5.84
CA ARG A 51 -9.14 1.26 6.37
C ARG A 51 -9.72 1.52 7.76
N VAL A 52 -11.02 1.28 7.93
CA VAL A 52 -11.73 1.50 9.19
C VAL A 52 -11.18 0.58 10.29
N PHE A 53 -11.17 -0.73 10.06
CA PHE A 53 -10.76 -1.71 11.06
C PHE A 53 -9.29 -1.56 11.43
N SER A 54 -8.39 -1.39 10.47
CA SER A 54 -6.96 -1.23 10.76
C SER A 54 -6.66 0.02 11.57
N GLY A 55 -7.37 1.14 11.34
CA GLY A 55 -7.24 2.35 12.15
C GLY A 55 -7.57 2.11 13.62
N PHE A 56 -8.78 1.62 13.90
CA PHE A 56 -9.23 1.37 15.28
C PHE A 56 -8.45 0.25 15.98
N ILE A 57 -8.21 -0.87 15.28
CA ILE A 57 -7.48 -2.02 15.85
C ILE A 57 -6.02 -1.60 16.10
N SER A 58 -5.40 -0.82 15.22
CA SER A 58 -4.02 -0.39 15.41
C SER A 58 -3.86 0.52 16.61
N GLU A 59 -4.79 1.44 16.82
CA GLU A 59 -4.78 2.30 17.99
C GLU A 59 -5.00 1.50 19.28
N THR A 60 -5.96 0.58 19.27
CA THR A 60 -6.28 -0.26 20.44
C THR A 60 -5.11 -1.18 20.79
N LEU A 61 -4.47 -1.79 19.79
CA LEU A 61 -3.33 -2.68 20.01
C LEU A 61 -2.07 -1.94 20.47
N MET A 62 -1.84 -0.73 19.97
CA MET A 62 -0.74 0.11 20.44
C MET A 62 -0.99 0.54 21.89
N THR A 63 -2.14 1.17 22.18
CA THR A 63 -2.44 1.73 23.50
C THR A 63 -2.51 0.68 24.61
N LYS A 64 -3.22 -0.42 24.35
CA LYS A 64 -3.49 -1.45 25.37
C LYS A 64 -2.40 -2.50 25.47
N TYR A 65 -1.80 -2.90 24.34
CA TYR A 65 -0.87 -4.03 24.28
C TYR A 65 0.56 -3.63 23.90
N LYS A 66 0.83 -2.34 23.65
CA LYS A 66 2.14 -1.81 23.23
C LYS A 66 2.74 -2.57 22.04
N LEU A 67 1.88 -3.08 21.15
CA LEU A 67 2.32 -3.81 19.96
C LEU A 67 2.79 -2.82 18.88
N PRO A 68 3.96 -3.05 18.26
CA PRO A 68 4.44 -2.21 17.19
C PRO A 68 3.48 -2.23 15.99
N ARG A 69 3.08 -1.06 15.48
CA ARG A 69 2.26 -0.99 14.25
C ARG A 69 2.87 -1.71 13.04
N PRO A 70 4.21 -1.74 12.83
CA PRO A 70 4.82 -2.53 11.76
C PRO A 70 4.54 -4.04 11.85
N PHE A 71 4.26 -4.57 13.05
CA PHE A 71 3.87 -5.96 13.21
C PHE A 71 2.50 -6.23 12.57
N MET A 72 1.52 -5.35 12.82
CA MET A 72 0.21 -5.43 12.18
C MET A 72 0.30 -5.27 10.67
N PHE A 73 1.18 -4.37 10.21
CA PHE A 73 1.45 -4.21 8.80
C PHE A 73 2.01 -5.49 8.17
N GLY A 74 2.89 -6.22 8.86
CA GLY A 74 3.32 -7.55 8.41
C GLY A 74 2.18 -8.57 8.37
N LEU A 75 1.29 -8.58 9.36
CA LEU A 75 0.13 -9.49 9.38
C LEU A 75 -0.85 -9.22 8.23
N THR A 76 -1.12 -7.96 7.90
CA THR A 76 -1.99 -7.63 6.77
C THR A 76 -1.37 -8.07 5.45
N GLN A 77 -0.03 -8.05 5.31
CA GLN A 77 0.66 -8.58 4.13
C GLN A 77 0.55 -10.10 4.02
N LEU A 78 0.70 -10.84 5.13
CA LEU A 78 0.44 -12.28 5.13
C LEU A 78 -1.00 -12.57 4.70
N PHE A 79 -1.96 -11.80 5.19
CA PHE A 79 -3.36 -11.92 4.80
C PHE A 79 -3.55 -11.64 3.30
N THR A 80 -3.03 -10.53 2.77
CA THR A 80 -3.05 -10.23 1.33
C THR A 80 -2.42 -11.33 0.48
N SER A 81 -1.30 -11.92 0.95
CA SER A 81 -0.63 -13.01 0.25
C SER A 81 -1.56 -14.22 0.04
N THR A 82 -2.43 -14.54 1.00
CA THR A 82 -3.44 -15.61 0.81
C THR A 82 -4.46 -15.29 -0.31
N GLY A 83 -4.79 -14.00 -0.50
CA GLY A 83 -5.63 -13.54 -1.60
C GLY A 83 -4.93 -13.69 -2.96
N LEU A 84 -3.64 -13.36 -3.02
CA LEU A 84 -2.83 -13.56 -4.23
C LEU A 84 -2.67 -15.05 -4.57
N LEU A 85 -2.46 -15.91 -3.58
CA LEU A 85 -2.39 -17.37 -3.76
C LEU A 85 -3.73 -17.96 -4.23
N SER A 86 -4.86 -17.40 -3.80
CA SER A 86 -6.19 -17.81 -4.30
C SER A 86 -6.37 -17.55 -5.81
N ILE A 87 -5.67 -16.56 -6.37
CA ILE A 87 -5.63 -16.31 -7.82
C ILE A 87 -4.63 -17.24 -8.49
N ALA A 88 -3.49 -17.51 -7.84
CA ALA A 88 -2.48 -18.43 -8.35
C ALA A 88 -3.00 -19.88 -8.49
N PHE A 89 -3.81 -20.34 -7.53
CA PHE A 89 -4.42 -21.66 -7.50
C PHE A 89 -5.95 -21.54 -7.58
N PRO A 90 -6.50 -21.30 -8.78
CA PRO A 90 -7.92 -21.00 -8.93
C PRO A 90 -8.79 -22.23 -8.64
N TYR A 91 -9.71 -22.06 -7.71
CA TYR A 91 -10.85 -22.94 -7.43
C TYR A 91 -12.16 -22.22 -7.80
N ILE A 92 -13.31 -22.90 -7.67
CA ILE A 92 -14.59 -22.29 -8.04
C ILE A 92 -14.83 -21.00 -7.24
N ASN A 93 -15.10 -19.89 -7.94
CA ASN A 93 -15.28 -18.58 -7.33
C ASN A 93 -14.06 -18.00 -6.59
N SER A 94 -12.83 -18.48 -6.85
CA SER A 94 -11.64 -18.00 -6.14
C SER A 94 -11.37 -16.50 -6.33
N VAL A 95 -11.66 -15.95 -7.51
CA VAL A 95 -11.45 -14.52 -7.80
C VAL A 95 -12.33 -13.63 -6.91
N TYR A 96 -13.54 -14.07 -6.56
CA TYR A 96 -14.40 -13.34 -5.60
C TYR A 96 -13.75 -13.28 -4.23
N VAL A 97 -13.26 -14.42 -3.72
CA VAL A 97 -12.59 -14.48 -2.41
C VAL A 97 -11.31 -13.64 -2.43
N ALA A 98 -10.53 -13.74 -3.51
CA ALA A 98 -9.31 -12.95 -3.68
C ALA A 98 -9.60 -11.44 -3.69
N SER A 99 -10.64 -10.98 -4.39
CA SER A 99 -11.06 -9.58 -4.40
C SER A 99 -11.39 -9.04 -3.01
N LEU A 100 -12.06 -9.83 -2.17
CA LEU A 100 -12.37 -9.46 -0.78
C LEU A 100 -11.09 -9.30 0.05
N ILE A 101 -10.19 -10.30 -0.03
CA ILE A 101 -8.95 -10.35 0.74
C ILE A 101 -7.98 -9.25 0.32
N ILE A 102 -7.75 -9.08 -0.98
CA ILE A 102 -6.84 -8.07 -1.54
C ILE A 102 -7.39 -6.66 -1.25
N GLY A 103 -8.70 -6.45 -1.43
CA GLY A 103 -9.35 -5.19 -1.11
C GLY A 103 -9.16 -4.80 0.35
N PHE A 104 -9.49 -5.71 1.28
CA PHE A 104 -9.30 -5.50 2.71
C PHE A 104 -7.84 -5.27 3.08
N GLY A 105 -6.93 -6.10 2.57
CA GLY A 105 -5.50 -6.01 2.85
C GLY A 105 -4.89 -4.67 2.42
N LEU A 106 -5.14 -4.24 1.18
CA LEU A 106 -4.69 -2.93 0.67
C LEU A 106 -5.32 -1.77 1.45
N GLY A 107 -6.61 -1.91 1.79
CA GLY A 107 -7.33 -0.94 2.62
C GLY A 107 -6.68 -0.79 4.00
N ALA A 108 -6.31 -1.92 4.63
CA ALA A 108 -5.67 -1.94 5.93
C ALA A 108 -4.22 -1.42 5.91
N GLN A 109 -3.49 -1.70 4.84
CA GLN A 109 -2.10 -1.27 4.66
C GLN A 109 -1.95 0.26 4.61
N THR A 110 -2.91 0.96 3.98
CA THR A 110 -2.84 2.42 3.75
C THR A 110 -2.71 3.23 5.06
N PRO A 111 -3.66 3.16 6.02
CA PRO A 111 -3.57 3.91 7.27
C PRO A 111 -2.43 3.42 8.17
N LEU A 112 -2.06 2.13 8.10
CA LEU A 112 -0.93 1.60 8.85
C LEU A 112 0.39 2.25 8.40
N ILE A 113 0.60 2.43 7.09
CA ILE A 113 1.79 3.12 6.57
C ILE A 113 1.85 4.56 7.08
N PHE A 114 0.71 5.28 7.06
CA PHE A 114 0.64 6.66 7.56
C PHE A 114 1.04 6.73 9.04
N ALA A 115 0.44 5.87 9.87
CA ALA A 115 0.72 5.81 11.29
C ALA A 115 2.18 5.40 11.59
N ILE A 116 2.74 4.44 10.86
CA ILE A 116 4.15 4.02 11.05
C ILE A 116 5.12 5.15 10.71
N ILE A 117 4.85 5.91 9.64
CA ILE A 117 5.71 7.03 9.25
C ILE A 117 5.64 8.15 10.30
N SER A 118 4.45 8.51 10.77
CA SER A 118 4.30 9.54 11.81
C SER A 118 4.92 9.11 13.14
N ASP A 119 4.75 7.84 13.55
CA ASP A 119 5.31 7.32 14.81
C ASP A 119 6.85 7.39 14.81
N LEU A 120 7.48 6.90 13.73
CA LEU A 120 8.92 6.71 13.69
C LEU A 120 9.67 8.02 13.42
N PHE A 121 9.20 8.83 12.48
CA PHE A 121 9.93 10.02 12.03
C PHE A 121 9.40 11.34 12.58
N GLY A 122 8.22 11.32 13.24
CA GLY A 122 7.62 12.51 13.81
C GLY A 122 6.97 13.42 12.76
N LEU A 123 6.49 14.58 13.21
CA LEU A 123 5.67 15.48 12.39
C LEU A 123 6.46 16.52 11.59
N LYS A 124 7.70 16.83 11.98
CA LYS A 124 8.52 17.93 11.42
C LYS A 124 8.67 17.91 9.89
N HIS A 125 8.87 16.72 9.31
CA HIS A 125 8.98 16.53 7.85
C HIS A 125 7.99 15.47 7.34
N TYR A 126 6.83 15.36 8.00
CA TYR A 126 5.87 14.30 7.74
C TYR A 126 5.39 14.27 6.28
N SER A 127 5.03 15.43 5.73
CA SER A 127 4.53 15.51 4.35
C SER A 127 5.54 14.98 3.32
N THR A 128 6.82 15.27 3.49
CA THR A 128 7.88 14.77 2.59
C THR A 128 8.04 13.26 2.72
N LEU A 129 8.11 12.75 3.95
CA LEU A 129 8.30 11.32 4.23
C LEU A 129 7.10 10.48 3.80
N LEU A 130 5.89 11.01 3.99
CA LEU A 130 4.66 10.39 3.53
C LEU A 130 4.63 10.29 2.00
N ASN A 131 4.98 11.36 1.28
CA ASN A 131 5.06 11.31 -0.18
C ASN A 131 6.12 10.31 -0.65
N CYS A 132 7.32 10.30 -0.05
CA CYS A 132 8.33 9.27 -0.35
C CYS A 132 7.84 7.84 -0.07
N GLY A 133 7.08 7.64 1.01
CA GLY A 133 6.46 6.37 1.34
C GLY A 133 5.36 5.96 0.35
N GLN A 134 4.56 6.91 -0.14
CA GLN A 134 3.49 6.66 -1.11
C GLN A 134 4.01 6.43 -2.52
N LEU A 135 5.14 7.04 -2.91
CA LEU A 135 5.81 6.76 -4.18
C LEU A 135 6.23 5.28 -4.35
N ALA A 136 6.36 4.55 -3.25
CA ALA A 136 6.59 3.11 -3.27
C ALA A 136 5.47 2.33 -3.98
N VAL A 137 4.21 2.78 -3.84
CA VAL A 137 3.04 2.08 -4.39
C VAL A 137 3.01 2.09 -5.92
N PRO A 138 3.07 3.25 -6.62
CA PRO A 138 3.08 3.27 -8.09
C PRO A 138 4.36 2.63 -8.65
N LEU A 139 5.50 2.77 -7.97
CA LEU A 139 6.75 2.09 -8.38
C LEU A 139 6.58 0.56 -8.31
N GLY A 140 6.04 0.06 -7.19
CA GLY A 140 5.75 -1.37 -7.03
C GLY A 140 4.70 -1.86 -8.02
N SER A 141 3.59 -1.14 -8.22
CA SER A 141 2.59 -1.53 -9.21
C SER A 141 3.21 -1.61 -10.61
N TYR A 142 4.01 -0.63 -11.01
CA TYR A 142 4.68 -0.64 -12.31
C TYR A 142 5.56 -1.90 -12.50
N ILE A 143 6.44 -2.19 -11.54
CA ILE A 143 7.33 -3.36 -11.62
C ILE A 143 6.50 -4.65 -11.69
N MET A 144 5.52 -4.82 -10.81
CA MET A 144 4.75 -6.07 -10.71
C MET A 144 3.80 -6.23 -11.91
N ASN A 145 3.24 -5.14 -12.42
CA ASN A 145 2.32 -5.15 -13.55
C ASN A 145 3.06 -5.37 -14.87
N VAL A 146 4.10 -4.58 -15.16
CA VAL A 146 4.81 -4.63 -16.45
C VAL A 146 5.83 -5.78 -16.50
N GLU A 147 6.71 -5.86 -15.51
CA GLU A 147 7.85 -6.80 -15.57
C GLU A 147 7.46 -8.22 -15.19
N VAL A 148 6.48 -8.39 -14.28
CA VAL A 148 6.05 -9.72 -13.84
C VAL A 148 4.79 -10.14 -14.58
N ILE A 149 3.64 -9.50 -14.32
CA ILE A 149 2.37 -9.95 -14.90
C ILE A 149 2.40 -9.91 -16.43
N GLY A 150 2.76 -8.76 -17.02
CA GLY A 150 2.77 -8.57 -18.47
C GLY A 150 3.70 -9.54 -19.20
N ARG A 151 4.97 -9.65 -18.77
CA ARG A 151 5.95 -10.54 -19.43
C ARG A 151 5.58 -12.02 -19.35
N PHE A 152 5.14 -12.51 -18.20
CA PHE A 152 4.76 -13.92 -18.04
C PHE A 152 3.47 -14.22 -18.80
N TYR A 153 2.50 -13.31 -18.79
CA TYR A 153 1.27 -13.45 -19.56
C TYR A 153 1.54 -13.49 -21.06
N ASP A 154 2.36 -12.59 -21.59
CA ASP A 154 2.73 -12.56 -23.01
C ASP A 154 3.52 -13.81 -23.43
N ALA A 155 4.42 -14.29 -22.58
CA ALA A 155 5.16 -15.53 -22.81
C ALA A 155 4.22 -16.72 -22.95
N GLU A 156 3.20 -16.82 -22.08
CA GLU A 156 2.24 -17.91 -22.10
C GLU A 156 1.25 -17.79 -23.26
N ALA A 157 0.78 -16.57 -23.57
CA ALA A 157 -0.07 -16.31 -24.72
C ALA A 157 0.61 -16.68 -26.05
N THR A 158 1.93 -16.48 -26.15
CA THR A 158 2.73 -16.84 -27.34
C THR A 158 2.85 -18.36 -27.52
N LYS A 159 2.96 -19.13 -26.43
CA LYS A 159 3.02 -20.61 -26.50
C LYS A 159 1.75 -21.23 -27.06
N ILE A 160 0.60 -20.60 -26.83
CA ILE A 160 -0.72 -21.07 -27.28
C ILE A 160 -0.98 -20.68 -28.76
N GLY A 161 -0.07 -19.92 -29.39
CA GLY A 161 -0.16 -19.54 -30.80
C GLY A 161 -1.22 -18.47 -31.08
N ASN A 162 -1.69 -17.75 -30.06
CA ASN A 162 -2.67 -16.68 -30.26
C ASN A 162 -2.00 -15.47 -30.94
N VAL A 163 -2.45 -15.20 -32.17
CA VAL A 163 -2.10 -13.98 -32.92
C VAL A 163 -2.77 -12.79 -32.26
N LYS A 164 -2.10 -11.63 -32.22
CA LYS A 164 -2.71 -10.34 -31.84
C LYS A 164 -3.98 -10.10 -32.66
N ASN A 165 -5.14 -10.50 -32.13
CA ASN A 165 -6.40 -9.95 -32.60
C ASN A 165 -6.41 -8.47 -32.21
N GLY A 166 -7.16 -7.61 -32.89
CA GLY A 166 -7.16 -6.15 -32.67
C GLY A 166 -7.44 -5.64 -31.24
N LYS A 167 -7.54 -6.53 -30.24
CA LYS A 167 -7.59 -6.30 -28.79
C LYS A 167 -6.32 -6.69 -28.01
N GLY A 168 -5.27 -7.25 -28.65
CA GLY A 168 -4.03 -7.71 -27.99
C GLY A 168 -3.82 -9.23 -28.02
N LEU A 169 -2.77 -9.73 -27.35
CA LEU A 169 -2.59 -11.17 -27.08
C LEU A 169 -3.56 -11.57 -25.96
N THR A 170 -4.35 -12.62 -26.18
CA THR A 170 -5.29 -13.15 -25.17
C THR A 170 -4.85 -14.54 -24.73
N CYS A 171 -4.69 -14.75 -23.42
CA CYS A 171 -4.43 -16.06 -22.83
C CYS A 171 -5.68 -16.53 -22.08
N THR A 172 -6.07 -17.78 -22.29
CA THR A 172 -7.25 -18.38 -21.64
C THR A 172 -6.84 -19.61 -20.85
N GLY A 173 -7.24 -19.66 -19.58
CA GLY A 173 -6.94 -20.76 -18.68
C GLY A 173 -6.23 -20.30 -17.40
N THR A 174 -6.10 -21.25 -16.48
CA THR A 174 -5.53 -21.02 -15.14
C THR A 174 -4.03 -20.72 -15.17
N HIS A 175 -3.33 -21.28 -16.15
CA HIS A 175 -1.87 -21.16 -16.32
C HIS A 175 -1.43 -19.72 -16.67
N CYS A 176 -2.30 -18.90 -17.27
CA CYS A 176 -1.97 -17.54 -17.73
C CYS A 176 -1.52 -16.59 -16.61
N PHE A 177 -2.06 -16.74 -15.40
CA PHE A 177 -1.75 -15.88 -14.25
C PHE A 177 -1.16 -16.64 -13.07
N SER A 178 -1.17 -17.98 -13.09
CA SER A 178 -0.72 -18.79 -11.95
C SER A 178 0.72 -18.49 -11.56
N GLU A 179 1.65 -18.50 -12.51
CA GLU A 179 3.08 -18.22 -12.25
C GLU A 179 3.32 -16.80 -11.74
N SER A 180 2.74 -15.80 -12.40
CA SER A 180 2.84 -14.40 -12.01
C SER A 180 2.33 -14.17 -10.59
N PHE A 181 1.19 -14.76 -10.23
CA PHE A 181 0.60 -14.59 -8.91
C PHE A 181 1.34 -15.36 -7.81
N MET A 182 1.99 -16.49 -8.13
CA MET A 182 2.94 -17.13 -7.20
C MET A 182 4.13 -16.22 -6.90
N ILE A 183 4.67 -15.54 -7.91
CA ILE A 183 5.76 -14.57 -7.73
C ILE A 183 5.28 -13.38 -6.88
N LEU A 184 4.12 -12.80 -7.19
CA LEU A 184 3.55 -11.70 -6.40
C LEU A 184 3.31 -12.10 -4.93
N ALA A 185 2.82 -13.32 -4.70
CA ALA A 185 2.65 -13.85 -3.35
C ALA A 185 4.00 -13.97 -2.62
N ALA A 186 5.04 -14.50 -3.28
CA ALA A 186 6.38 -14.61 -2.71
C ALA A 186 7.01 -13.24 -2.40
N VAL A 187 6.86 -12.27 -3.31
CA VAL A 187 7.30 -10.89 -3.11
C VAL A 187 6.58 -10.25 -1.92
N THR A 188 5.28 -10.49 -1.79
CA THR A 188 4.48 -10.01 -0.64
C THR A 188 4.93 -10.66 0.67
N LEU A 189 5.27 -11.95 0.68
CA LEU A 189 5.84 -12.63 1.86
C LEU A 189 7.21 -12.06 2.24
N PHE A 190 8.05 -11.73 1.26
CA PHE A 190 9.31 -11.03 1.50
C PHE A 190 9.08 -9.65 2.13
N GLY A 191 8.08 -8.91 1.67
CA GLY A 191 7.61 -7.68 2.30
C GLY A 191 7.19 -7.87 3.75
N ALA A 192 6.48 -8.97 4.04
CA ALA A 192 6.02 -9.27 5.39
C ALA A 192 7.21 -9.52 6.33
N MET A 193 8.23 -10.24 5.84
CA MET A 193 9.49 -10.43 6.56
C MET A 193 10.20 -9.11 6.84
N ALA A 194 10.30 -8.21 5.85
CA ALA A 194 10.86 -6.87 6.06
C ALA A 194 10.08 -6.06 7.11
N SER A 195 8.75 -6.23 7.15
CA SER A 195 7.87 -5.59 8.14
C SER A 195 8.06 -6.16 9.54
N PHE A 196 8.26 -7.47 9.67
CA PHE A 196 8.57 -8.10 10.96
C PHE A 196 9.97 -7.71 11.47
N VAL A 197 10.96 -7.58 10.57
CA VAL A 197 12.27 -7.04 10.94
C VAL A 197 12.14 -5.59 11.43
N LEU A 198 11.32 -4.78 10.76
CA LEU A 198 11.02 -3.41 11.22
C LEU A 198 10.32 -3.41 12.59
N ALA A 199 9.36 -4.31 12.80
CA ALA A 199 8.66 -4.47 14.08
C ALA A 199 9.62 -4.86 15.21
N TYR A 200 10.55 -5.77 14.94
CA TYR A 200 11.56 -6.18 15.91
C TYR A 200 12.48 -5.01 16.28
N ARG A 201 12.99 -4.27 15.28
CA ARG A 201 13.87 -3.11 15.51
C ARG A 201 13.20 -1.95 16.23
N THR A 202 11.91 -1.77 16.02
CA THR A 202 11.14 -0.65 16.61
C THR A 202 10.44 -1.05 17.91
N ARG A 203 10.61 -2.29 18.37
CA ARG A 203 9.92 -2.82 19.55
C ARG A 203 10.17 -2.00 20.80
N ASP A 204 11.42 -1.59 21.04
CA ASP A 204 11.76 -0.84 22.24
C ASP A 204 11.30 0.62 22.16
N PHE A 205 11.25 1.18 20.95
CA PHE A 205 10.62 2.49 20.69
C PHE A 205 9.12 2.45 21.01
N TYR A 206 8.39 1.44 20.53
CA TYR A 206 6.95 1.30 20.77
C TYR A 206 6.58 0.92 22.21
N LYS A 207 7.53 0.42 23.03
CA LYS A 207 7.31 0.19 24.46
C LYS A 207 7.31 1.48 25.29
N GLY A 208 8.03 2.51 24.82
CA GLY A 208 8.12 3.84 25.45
C GLY A 208 6.86 4.68 25.23
N ASP A 209 6.85 5.91 25.77
CA ASP A 209 5.73 6.84 25.64
C ASP A 209 5.72 7.54 24.28
N VAL A 210 5.27 6.82 23.25
CA VAL A 210 5.10 7.36 21.89
C VAL A 210 4.20 8.61 21.90
N TYR A 211 3.18 8.65 22.78
CA TYR A 211 2.30 9.82 22.94
C TYR A 211 3.01 11.07 23.45
N LYS A 212 4.02 10.93 24.32
CA LYS A 212 4.77 12.09 24.82
C LYS A 212 5.54 12.75 23.68
N LYS A 213 6.18 11.95 22.83
CA LYS A 213 6.86 12.42 21.62
C LYS A 213 5.89 13.12 20.66
N TYR A 214 4.67 12.58 20.46
CA TYR A 214 3.66 13.25 19.62
C TYR A 214 3.29 14.63 20.15
N LYS A 215 3.11 14.76 21.47
CA LYS A 215 2.81 16.05 22.10
C LYS A 215 3.96 17.05 21.88
N ASP A 216 5.19 16.61 22.12
CA ASP A 216 6.39 17.44 21.93
C ASP A 216 6.56 17.89 20.46
N ASP A 217 6.29 16.98 19.51
CA ASP A 217 6.35 17.27 18.06
C ASP A 217 5.26 18.25 17.61
N MET A 218 4.04 18.16 18.17
CA MET A 218 2.96 19.09 17.90
C MET A 218 3.28 20.49 18.42
N GLU A 219 3.78 20.60 19.65
CA GLU A 219 4.20 21.87 20.25
C GLU A 219 5.33 22.52 19.43
N ALA A 220 6.34 21.75 19.02
CA ALA A 220 7.42 22.24 18.18
C ALA A 220 6.96 22.65 16.76
N THR A 221 5.98 21.96 16.19
CA THR A 221 5.44 22.33 14.87
C THR A 221 4.64 23.62 14.97
N GLN A 222 3.81 23.79 16.01
CA GLN A 222 3.06 25.02 16.26
C GLN A 222 3.99 26.22 16.47
N SER A 223 5.05 26.08 17.28
CA SER A 223 5.99 27.17 17.51
C SER A 223 6.73 27.60 16.23
N ASN A 224 7.10 26.66 15.35
CA ASN A 224 7.72 26.98 14.07
C ASN A 224 6.78 27.71 13.11
N VAL A 225 5.49 27.32 13.08
CA VAL A 225 4.47 28.01 12.27
C VAL A 225 4.25 29.43 12.77
N GLU A 226 4.17 29.62 14.10
CA GLU A 226 4.07 30.95 14.69
C GLU A 226 5.28 31.80 14.34
N LEU A 227 6.51 31.29 14.53
CA LEU A 227 7.76 32.01 14.22
C LEU A 227 7.81 32.47 12.76
N ASN A 228 7.53 31.57 11.81
CA ASN A 228 7.49 31.90 10.38
C ASN A 228 6.44 32.97 10.06
N SER A 229 5.29 32.92 10.73
CA SER A 229 4.24 33.94 10.53
C SER A 229 4.63 35.32 11.08
N PHE A 230 5.46 35.38 12.14
CA PHE A 230 6.03 36.62 12.66
C PHE A 230 7.10 37.17 11.71
N ASP A 231 7.96 36.31 11.16
CA ASP A 231 8.97 36.71 10.19
C ASP A 231 8.35 37.26 8.89
N ASP A 232 7.29 36.63 8.38
CA ASP A 232 6.56 37.12 7.20
C ASP A 232 5.94 38.51 7.46
N LYS A 233 5.31 38.71 8.62
CA LYS A 233 4.75 40.02 9.01
C LYS A 233 5.83 41.10 9.15
N ASN A 234 6.97 40.76 9.72
CA ASN A 234 8.10 41.68 9.85
C ASN A 234 8.69 42.04 8.48
N ASN A 235 8.80 41.07 7.57
CA ASN A 235 9.27 41.30 6.21
C ASN A 235 8.30 42.17 5.40
N GLU A 236 6.99 41.94 5.51
CA GLU A 236 5.98 42.83 4.90
C GLU A 236 6.02 44.24 5.48
N HIS A 237 6.16 44.38 6.79
CA HIS A 237 6.26 45.69 7.43
C HIS A 237 7.51 46.45 6.97
N LYS A 238 8.66 45.77 6.89
CA LYS A 238 9.91 46.38 6.40
C LYS A 238 9.77 46.85 4.95
N LYS A 239 9.14 46.04 4.10
CA LYS A 239 8.89 46.38 2.70
C LYS A 239 7.97 47.61 2.54
N LYS A 240 6.94 47.76 3.38
CA LYS A 240 6.08 48.95 3.40
C LYS A 240 6.79 50.22 3.87
N ILE A 241 7.73 50.11 4.81
CA ILE A 241 8.55 51.25 5.26
C ILE A 241 9.50 51.68 4.13
N ASP A 242 10.13 50.73 3.45
CA ASP A 242 11.06 51.00 2.35
C ASP A 242 10.34 51.64 1.14
N ASP A 243 9.08 51.28 0.86
CA ASP A 243 8.26 51.88 -0.20
C ASP A 243 7.74 53.30 0.14
N GLN A 244 7.65 53.68 1.42
CA GLN A 244 7.25 55.05 1.84
C GLN A 244 8.44 56.03 1.93
N SER A 245 9.68 55.54 1.80
CA SER A 245 10.91 56.33 1.89
C SER A 245 11.46 56.78 0.52
N LYS A 246 10.75 56.51 -0.58
CA LYS A 246 11.08 56.95 -1.95
C LYS A 246 10.03 57.92 -2.48
#